data_AF-A0A0F9F6V7-F1
#
_entry.id   AF-A0A0F9F6V7-F1
#
_cell.length_a   1.000
_cell.length_b   1.000
_cell.length_c   1.000
_cell.angle_alpha   90.00
_cell.angle_beta   90.00
_cell.angle_gamma   90.00
#
_symmetry.space_group_name_H-M   'P 1'
#
loop_
_entity.id
_entity.type
_entity.pdbx_description
1 polymer ?
#
loop_
_entity_poly.entity_id
_entity_poly.type
_entity_poly.pdbx_seq_one_letter_code
_entity_poly.pdbx_strand_id
1 'polypeptide(L)' 'MGLDTSIEWTNATHNFWYGCKKITDGCKNCYAERDMKRYGRDFTKVTKAKGFNKPLSWKK' A
#
# COMPACT_ATOMS: atom_id res chain seq x y z
N MET A 1 2.47 -3.88 -6.28
CA MET A 1 1.76 -5.13 -5.92
C MET A 1 2.27 -6.18 -6.86
N GLY A 2 2.95 -7.19 -6.32
CA GLY A 2 3.64 -8.22 -7.11
C GLY A 2 2.90 -9.54 -7.02
N LEU A 3 2.86 -10.28 -8.13
CA LEU A 3 2.38 -11.66 -8.17
C LEU A 3 3.44 -12.67 -7.73
N ASP A 4 4.71 -12.25 -7.72
CA ASP A 4 5.85 -13.00 -7.21
C ASP A 4 6.54 -12.14 -6.14
N THR A 5 6.79 -12.70 -4.96
CA THR A 5 7.48 -12.01 -3.86
C THR A 5 8.73 -12.77 -3.44
N SER A 6 9.69 -12.05 -2.86
CA SER A 6 10.87 -12.63 -2.22
C SER A 6 10.62 -13.06 -0.77
N ILE A 7 9.38 -12.97 -0.27
CA ILE A 7 8.99 -13.42 1.07
C ILE A 7 8.79 -14.93 0.99
N GLU A 8 9.64 -15.68 1.70
CA GLU A 8 9.75 -17.15 1.57
C GLU A 8 8.41 -17.89 1.67
N TRP A 9 7.48 -17.38 2.49
CA TRP A 9 6.19 -18.01 2.79
C TRP A 9 5.01 -17.41 2.01
N THR A 10 5.22 -16.47 1.09
CA THR A 10 4.13 -15.77 0.38
C THR A 10 4.42 -15.61 -1.11
N ASN A 11 3.48 -16.09 -1.94
CA ASN A 11 3.62 -16.01 -3.39
C ASN A 11 3.35 -14.61 -3.95
N ALA A 12 2.40 -13.85 -3.39
CA ALA A 12 2.01 -12.54 -3.89
C ALA A 12 1.72 -11.51 -2.78
N THR A 13 1.99 -10.23 -3.03
CA THR A 13 1.66 -9.12 -2.10
C THR A 13 0.62 -8.18 -2.69
N HIS A 14 -0.39 -7.86 -1.88
CA HIS A 14 -1.43 -6.90 -2.25
C HIS A 14 -1.53 -5.78 -1.22
N ASN A 15 -1.69 -4.54 -1.69
CA ASN A 15 -2.05 -3.42 -0.83
C ASN A 15 -3.46 -2.93 -1.19
N PHE A 16 -4.36 -3.03 -0.23
CA PHE A 16 -5.78 -2.67 -0.39
C PHE A 16 -6.04 -1.17 -0.28
N TRP A 17 -5.17 -0.42 0.39
CA TRP A 17 -5.41 0.99 0.74
C TRP A 17 -4.16 1.84 0.53
N TYR A 18 -4.37 3.12 0.20
CA TYR A 18 -3.30 4.11 0.12
C TYR A 18 -3.65 5.30 1.00
N GLY A 19 -2.64 5.88 1.63
CA GLY A 19 -2.80 7.03 2.52
C GLY A 19 -3.06 6.65 3.97
N CYS A 20 -2.79 7.58 4.87
CA CYS A 20 -2.93 7.43 6.31
C CYS A 20 -3.11 8.80 6.98
N LYS A 21 -3.73 8.81 8.17
CA LYS A 21 -3.81 10.00 9.03
C LYS A 21 -2.63 10.00 10.00
N LYS A 22 -1.93 11.12 10.13
CA LYS A 22 -0.88 11.29 11.14
C LYS A 22 -1.52 11.42 12.52
N ILE A 23 -1.06 10.62 13.48
CA ILE A 23 -1.60 10.59 14.85
C ILE A 23 -0.58 11.10 15.86
N THR A 24 0.69 10.75 15.68
CA THR A 24 1.78 11.07 16.62
C THR A 24 3.01 11.59 15.89
N ASP A 25 3.99 12.10 16.66
CA ASP A 25 5.28 12.58 16.12
C ASP A 25 6.08 11.49 15.40
N GLY A 26 5.81 10.21 15.69
CA GLY A 26 6.40 9.08 14.97
C GLY A 26 6.09 9.08 13.47
N CYS A 27 5.03 9.77 13.04
CA CYS A 27 4.67 9.90 11.63
C CYS A 27 5.57 10.87 10.85
N LYS A 28 6.48 11.60 11.50
CA LYS A 28 7.29 12.66 10.85
C LYS A 28 8.12 12.15 9.66
N ASN A 29 8.64 10.92 9.74
CA ASN A 29 9.50 10.32 8.73
C ASN A 29 8.87 9.10 8.04
N CYS A 30 7.54 9.10 7.84
CA CYS A 30 6.82 7.99 7.23
C CYS A 30 7.28 7.76 5.77
N TYR A 31 7.80 6.56 5.47
CA TYR A 31 8.21 6.19 4.11
C TYR A 31 7.04 6.25 3.11
N ALA A 32 5.84 5.82 3.53
CA ALA A 32 4.68 5.76 2.68
C ALA A 32 4.20 7.16 2.24
N GLU A 33 4.37 8.17 3.10
CA GLU A 33 4.08 9.56 2.74
C GLU A 33 5.05 10.09 1.69
N ARG A 34 6.35 9.84 1.87
CA ARG A 34 7.38 10.23 0.90
C ARG A 34 7.11 9.60 -0.47
N ASP A 35 6.79 8.31 -0.49
CA ASP A 35 6.53 7.60 -1.75
C ASP A 35 5.24 8.10 -2.41
N MET A 36 4.17 8.36 -1.65
CA MET A 36 2.95 8.92 -2.22
C MET A 36 3.16 10.33 -2.79
N LYS A 37 3.94 11.17 -2.12
CA LYS A 37 4.35 12.49 -2.66
C LYS A 37 5.14 12.35 -3.96
N ARG A 38 6.05 11.37 -4.06
CA ARG A 38 6.79 11.08 -5.30
C ARG A 38 5.86 10.73 -6.47
N TYR A 39 4.76 10.05 -6.20
CA TYR A 39 3.74 9.72 -7.21
C TYR A 39 2.68 10.81 -7.41
N GLY A 40 2.85 12.00 -6.82
CA GLY A 40 1.90 13.11 -6.93
C GLY A 40 0.55 12.86 -6.24
N ARG A 41 0.52 12.01 -5.20
CA ARG A 41 -0.70 11.64 -4.48
C ARG A 41 -0.72 12.26 -3.09
N ASP A 42 -1.92 12.66 -2.66
CA ASP A 42 -2.16 13.14 -1.31
C ASP A 42 -2.18 11.95 -0.32
N PHE A 43 -1.21 11.93 0.59
CA PHE A 43 -1.08 10.89 1.61
C PHE A 43 -2.18 10.96 2.69
N THR A 44 -2.76 12.13 2.92
CA THR A 44 -3.75 12.32 4.00
C THR A 44 -5.11 11.75 3.65
N LYS A 45 -5.38 11.54 2.36
CA LYS A 45 -6.60 10.91 1.86
C LYS A 45 -6.42 9.40 1.78
N VAL A 46 -7.12 8.70 2.68
CA VAL A 46 -7.20 7.24 2.63
C VAL A 46 -8.08 6.84 1.44
N THR A 47 -7.49 6.14 0.48
CA THR A 47 -8.14 5.75 -0.77
C THR A 47 -8.05 4.24 -0.97
N LYS A 48 -9.13 3.66 -1.48
CA LYS A 48 -9.20 2.25 -1.85
C LYS A 48 -8.35 2.00 -3.11
N ALA A 49 -7.56 0.93 -3.11
CA ALA A 49 -6.80 0.54 -4.29
C ALA A 49 -7.74 0.21 -5.45
N LYS A 50 -7.38 0.63 -6.68
CA LYS A 50 -8.15 0.33 -7.90
C LYS A 50 -8.42 -1.18 -8.07
N GLY A 51 -7.48 -2.01 -7.63
CA GLY A 51 -7.58 -3.47 -7.69
C GLY A 51 -7.91 -4.13 -6.37
N PHE A 52 -8.72 -3.52 -5.49
CA PHE A 52 -8.99 -4.06 -4.14
C PHE A 52 -9.43 -5.53 -4.12
N ASN A 53 -10.31 -5.93 -5.06
CA ASN A 53 -10.80 -7.30 -5.14
C ASN A 53 -9.87 -8.23 -5.94
N LYS A 54 -8.71 -7.75 -6.42
CA LYS A 54 -7.80 -8.53 -7.27
C LYS A 54 -7.31 -9.83 -6.61
N PRO A 55 -7.08 -9.91 -5.29
CA PRO A 55 -6.69 -11.16 -4.67
C PRO A 55 -7.75 -12.27 -4.76
N LEU A 56 -9.03 -11.93 -4.95
CA LEU A 56 -10.09 -12.93 -5.07
C LEU A 56 -9.98 -13.76 -6.36
N SER A 57 -9.29 -13.25 -7.39
CA SER A 57 -9.04 -13.98 -8.63
C SER A 57 -7.68 -14.68 -8.66
N TRP A 58 -6.90 -14.61 -7.59
CA TRP A 58 -5.63 -15.33 -7.50
C TRP A 58 -5.91 -16.82 -7.35
N LYS A 59 -5.26 -17.62 -8.19
CA LYS A 59 -5.37 -19.07 -8.11
C LYS A 59 -4.79 -19.52 -6.76
N LYS A 60 -5.48 -20.46 -6.11
CA LYS A 60 -4.93 -21.20 -4.98
C LYS A 60 -3.80 -22.09 -5.44
#